data_AF-A0A1A7NW69-F1
#
_entry.id   AF-A0A1A7NW69-F1
#
_cell.length_a   1.000
_cell.length_b   1.000
_cell.length_c   1.000
_cell.angle_alpha   90.00
_cell.angle_beta   90.00
_cell.angle_gamma   90.00
#
_symmetry.space_group_name_H-M   'P 1'
#
loop_
_entity.id
_entity.type
_entity.pdbx_description
1 polymer ?
#
loop_
_entity_poly.entity_id
_entity_poly.type
_entity_poly.pdbx_seq_one_letter_code
_entity_poly.pdbx_strand_id
1 'polypeptide(L)'
;MKKVLPLLLSISVLAGCALSPEEQRAMEQEKIRKQQALQISLAKQCDEETAYLMKRQFDQDIGLTAQQQKAFKEEYTKKVNDPMFQACYKLALQNYMAEQQIRQMEIERQFYEDYPPYDLGPRWRRGHWYW
;
A
#
# COMPACT_ATOMS: atom_id res chain seq x y z
N MET A 1 -45.37 -1.05 -38.76
CA MET A 1 -45.23 -0.02 -37.71
C MET A 1 -44.60 -0.64 -36.47
N LYS A 2 -43.54 0.02 -35.97
CA LYS A 2 -43.20 0.21 -34.55
C LYS A 2 -43.24 -1.04 -33.66
N LYS A 3 -42.12 -1.77 -33.43
CA LYS A 3 -41.79 -2.44 -32.12
C LYS A 3 -40.35 -3.00 -32.02
N VAL A 4 -39.34 -2.42 -32.71
CA VAL A 4 -37.94 -2.92 -32.54
C VAL A 4 -36.98 -1.84 -32.04
N LEU A 5 -37.47 -0.63 -31.80
CA LEU A 5 -36.62 0.53 -31.52
C LEU A 5 -36.17 0.72 -30.05
N PRO A 6 -36.74 0.10 -28.98
CA PRO A 6 -36.27 0.45 -27.64
C PRO A 6 -35.13 -0.44 -27.11
N LEU A 7 -34.74 -1.53 -27.81
CA LEU A 7 -33.78 -2.49 -27.25
C LEU A 7 -32.30 -2.12 -27.50
N LEU A 8 -32.01 -1.23 -28.45
CA LEU A 8 -30.64 -0.87 -28.81
C LEU A 8 -30.08 0.34 -28.05
N LEU A 9 -30.91 1.07 -27.30
CA LEU A 9 -30.49 2.32 -26.64
C LEU A 9 -29.91 2.10 -25.23
N SER A 10 -30.05 0.92 -24.63
CA SER A 10 -29.65 0.63 -23.25
C SER A 10 -28.23 0.05 -23.10
N ILE A 11 -27.54 -0.26 -24.20
CA ILE A 11 -26.22 -0.94 -24.15
C ILE A 11 -25.04 0.07 -24.22
N SER A 12 -25.28 1.32 -24.60
CA SER A 12 -24.21 2.28 -24.91
C SER A 12 -23.59 3.03 -23.71
N VAL A 13 -24.04 2.80 -22.48
CA VAL A 13 -23.64 3.62 -21.31
C VAL A 13 -22.54 2.96 -20.45
N LEU A 14 -22.07 1.75 -20.76
CA LEU A 14 -21.04 1.06 -19.97
C LEU A 14 -19.59 1.17 -20.48
N ALA A 15 -19.33 1.91 -21.55
CA ALA A 15 -17.99 2.01 -22.16
C ALA A 15 -17.11 3.16 -21.59
N GLY A 16 -17.49 3.77 -20.47
CA GLY A 16 -16.91 5.04 -20.00
C GLY A 16 -16.01 5.01 -18.76
N CYS A 17 -15.85 3.89 -18.05
CA CYS A 17 -15.00 3.82 -16.85
C CYS A 17 -13.65 3.13 -17.15
N ALA A 18 -13.00 3.47 -18.26
CA ALA A 18 -11.59 3.15 -18.46
C ALA A 18 -10.79 4.43 -18.13
N LEU A 19 -10.21 4.49 -16.92
CA LEU A 19 -9.22 5.50 -16.56
C LEU A 19 -8.23 5.65 -17.72
N SER A 20 -7.93 6.88 -18.09
CA SER A 20 -7.03 7.10 -19.21
C SER A 20 -5.62 6.58 -18.88
N PRO A 21 -4.88 6.06 -19.87
CA PRO A 21 -3.57 5.46 -19.62
C PRO A 21 -2.55 6.45 -19.04
N GLU A 22 -2.74 7.76 -19.22
CA GLU A 22 -1.98 8.82 -18.56
C GLU A 22 -2.32 8.99 -17.07
N GLU A 23 -3.59 8.90 -16.67
CA GLU A 23 -4.01 8.97 -15.27
C GLU A 23 -3.53 7.74 -14.48
N GLN A 24 -3.59 6.55 -15.09
CA GLN A 24 -3.08 5.33 -14.47
C GLN A 24 -1.58 5.41 -14.16
N ARG A 25 -0.79 5.95 -15.11
CA ARG A 25 0.65 6.15 -14.92
C ARG A 25 0.95 7.15 -13.81
N ALA A 26 0.16 8.22 -13.67
CA ALA A 26 0.31 9.18 -12.59
C ALA A 26 0.05 8.53 -11.21
N MET A 27 -1.01 7.74 -11.09
CA MET A 27 -1.34 7.00 -9.86
C MET A 27 -0.25 5.97 -9.49
N GLU A 28 0.29 5.26 -10.47
CA GLU A 28 1.37 4.30 -10.24
C GLU A 28 2.66 4.97 -9.78
N GLN A 29 3.03 6.10 -10.38
CA GLN A 29 4.16 6.91 -9.93
C GLN A 29 3.97 7.41 -8.50
N GLU A 30 2.77 7.83 -8.13
CA GLU A 30 2.47 8.24 -6.76
C GLU A 30 2.61 7.07 -5.77
N LYS A 31 2.12 5.87 -6.13
CA LYS A 31 2.30 4.66 -5.32
C LYS A 31 3.78 4.33 -5.11
N ILE A 32 4.58 4.40 -6.17
CA ILE A 32 6.03 4.17 -6.10
C ILE A 32 6.68 5.20 -5.17
N ARG A 33 6.35 6.49 -5.30
CA ARG A 33 6.88 7.53 -4.42
C ARG A 33 6.50 7.30 -2.95
N LYS A 34 5.26 6.90 -2.67
CA LYS A 34 4.82 6.55 -1.31
C LYS A 34 5.59 5.36 -0.75
N GLN A 35 5.81 4.32 -1.55
CA GLN A 35 6.62 3.17 -1.16
C GLN A 35 8.07 3.56 -0.88
N GLN A 36 8.69 4.38 -1.73
CA GLN A 36 10.05 4.88 -1.53
C GLN A 36 10.15 5.72 -0.25
N ALA A 37 9.20 6.63 -0.02
CA ALA A 37 9.15 7.44 1.20
C ALA A 37 9.00 6.57 2.45
N LEU A 38 8.18 5.51 2.39
CA LEU A 38 8.07 4.54 3.47
C LEU A 38 9.42 3.86 3.74
N GLN A 39 10.10 3.35 2.72
CA GLN A 39 11.40 2.71 2.87
C GLN A 39 12.44 3.66 3.50
N ILE A 40 12.50 4.91 3.05
CA ILE A 40 13.38 5.93 3.65
C ILE A 40 13.01 6.17 5.12
N SER A 41 11.72 6.27 5.43
CA SER A 41 11.25 6.54 6.79
C SER A 41 11.59 5.41 7.77
N LEU A 42 11.50 4.16 7.31
CA LEU A 42 11.88 2.98 8.08
C LEU A 42 13.40 2.90 8.24
N ALA A 43 14.16 3.16 7.17
CA ALA A 43 15.62 3.21 7.23
C ALA A 43 16.12 4.28 8.20
N LYS A 44 15.45 5.44 8.26
CA LYS A 44 15.82 6.55 9.16
C LYS A 44 15.72 6.17 10.65
N GLN A 45 14.85 5.22 11.01
CA GLN A 45 14.77 4.73 12.39
C GLN A 45 16.01 3.92 12.80
N CYS A 46 16.76 3.41 11.83
CA CYS A 46 17.93 2.55 12.03
C CYS A 46 19.24 3.29 11.82
N ASP A 47 19.37 4.01 10.71
CA ASP A 47 20.55 4.80 10.35
C ASP A 47 20.14 5.95 9.43
N GLU A 48 20.34 7.18 9.91
CA GLU A 48 20.01 8.40 9.18
C GLU A 48 20.88 8.59 7.93
N GLU A 49 22.15 8.18 7.97
CA GLU A 49 23.08 8.30 6.84
C GLU A 49 22.66 7.35 5.71
N THR A 50 22.34 6.10 6.05
CA THR A 50 21.85 5.11 5.08
C THR A 50 20.51 5.55 4.49
N ALA A 51 19.60 6.11 5.29
CA ALA A 51 18.34 6.66 4.80
C ALA A 51 18.54 7.83 3.82
N TYR A 52 19.52 8.69 4.07
CA TYR A 52 19.89 9.77 3.16
C TYR A 52 20.42 9.23 1.82
N LEU A 53 21.28 8.21 1.85
CA LEU A 53 21.79 7.55 0.64
C LEU A 53 20.65 6.86 -0.14
N MET A 54 19.72 6.19 0.53
CA MET A 54 18.51 5.62 -0.11
C MET A 54 17.66 6.68 -0.79
N LYS A 55 17.46 7.83 -0.15
CA LYS A 55 16.75 8.95 -0.75
C LYS A 55 17.44 9.43 -2.03
N ARG A 56 18.76 9.66 -1.99
CA ARG A 56 19.54 10.04 -3.17
C ARG A 56 19.48 9.00 -4.30
N GLN A 57 19.49 7.72 -3.95
CA GLN A 57 19.35 6.62 -4.90
C GLN A 57 17.98 6.65 -5.60
N PHE A 58 16.89 6.97 -4.89
CA PHE A 58 15.54 7.06 -5.46
C PHE A 58 15.31 8.33 -6.28
N ASP A 59 15.91 9.45 -5.88
CA ASP A 59 15.83 10.72 -6.60
C ASP A 59 16.61 10.68 -7.94
N GLN A 60 17.24 9.54 -8.27
CA GLN A 60 18.01 9.30 -9.51
C GLN A 60 18.99 10.42 -9.82
N ASP A 61 19.78 10.77 -8.81
CA ASP A 61 20.77 11.84 -8.76
C ASP A 61 21.36 12.23 -10.14
N ILE A 62 20.68 13.18 -10.80
CA ILE A 62 20.93 13.60 -12.18
C ILE A 62 22.14 14.52 -12.18
N GLY A 63 23.23 14.14 -12.85
CA GLY A 63 24.40 15.00 -13.04
C GLY A 63 25.70 14.55 -12.34
N LEU A 64 25.73 13.36 -11.74
CA LEU A 64 26.99 12.74 -11.30
C LEU A 64 27.84 12.32 -12.51
N THR A 65 29.14 12.53 -12.42
CA THR A 65 30.07 11.91 -13.37
C THR A 65 30.11 10.39 -13.14
N ALA A 66 30.56 9.61 -14.14
CA ALA A 66 30.67 8.16 -14.01
C ALA A 66 31.50 7.72 -12.79
N GLN A 67 32.54 8.49 -12.44
CA GLN A 67 33.38 8.20 -11.28
C GLN A 67 32.67 8.48 -9.96
N GLN A 68 31.92 9.58 -9.86
CA GLN A 68 31.13 9.91 -8.67
C GLN A 68 29.98 8.92 -8.48
N GLN A 69 29.35 8.48 -9.57
CA GLN A 69 28.29 7.47 -9.52
C GLN A 69 28.82 6.11 -9.05
N LYS A 70 30.05 5.75 -9.42
CA LYS A 70 30.71 4.54 -8.92
C LYS A 70 30.99 4.63 -7.42
N ALA A 71 31.59 5.73 -6.96
CA ALA A 71 31.87 5.95 -5.55
C ALA A 71 30.59 5.93 -4.70
N PHE A 72 29.54 6.60 -5.17
CA PHE A 72 28.22 6.58 -4.52
C PHE A 72 27.64 5.17 -4.42
N LYS A 73 27.69 4.37 -5.49
CA LYS A 73 27.20 2.99 -5.47
C LYS A 73 27.98 2.12 -4.48
N GLU A 74 29.30 2.28 -4.40
CA GLU A 74 30.13 1.54 -3.44
C GLU A 74 29.75 1.88 -1.99
N GLU A 75 29.60 3.17 -1.69
CA GLU A 75 29.18 3.65 -0.37
C GLU A 75 27.77 3.17 0.00
N TYR A 76 26.81 3.35 -0.90
CA TYR A 76 25.44 2.89 -0.74
C TYR A 76 25.38 1.38 -0.47
N THR A 77 26.09 0.59 -1.27
CA THR A 77 26.11 -0.87 -1.15
C THR A 77 26.74 -1.30 0.16
N LYS A 78 27.81 -0.65 0.59
CA LYS A 78 28.46 -0.93 1.88
C LYS A 78 27.51 -0.70 3.06
N LYS A 79 26.81 0.43 3.06
CA LYS A 79 25.89 0.83 4.13
C LYS A 79 24.63 -0.03 4.18
N VAL A 80 24.00 -0.27 3.03
CA VAL A 80 22.79 -1.11 2.95
C VAL A 80 23.09 -2.58 3.24
N ASN A 81 24.32 -3.04 2.99
CA ASN A 81 24.75 -4.40 3.33
C ASN A 81 25.35 -4.53 4.73
N ASP A 82 25.33 -3.46 5.54
CA ASP A 82 25.72 -3.58 6.94
C ASP A 82 24.72 -4.52 7.66
N PRO A 83 25.21 -5.59 8.33
CA PRO A 83 24.33 -6.57 8.96
C PRO A 83 23.48 -5.98 10.10
N MET A 84 23.95 -4.93 10.78
CA MET A 84 23.17 -4.24 11.80
C MET A 84 22.08 -3.40 11.18
N PHE A 85 22.38 -2.69 10.09
CA PHE A 85 21.37 -1.97 9.32
C PHE A 85 20.29 -2.95 8.80
N GLN A 86 20.69 -4.05 8.17
CA GLN A 86 19.75 -5.03 7.62
C GLN A 86 18.84 -5.65 8.69
N ALA A 87 19.41 -6.00 9.85
CA ALA A 87 18.63 -6.55 10.96
C ALA A 87 17.63 -5.52 11.52
N CYS A 88 18.09 -4.29 11.75
CA CYS A 88 17.22 -3.22 12.23
C CYS A 88 16.12 -2.89 11.22
N TYR A 89 16.48 -2.75 9.94
CA TYR A 89 15.53 -2.43 8.87
C TYR A 89 14.47 -3.52 8.70
N LYS A 90 14.88 -4.80 8.78
CA LYS A 90 13.94 -5.93 8.78
C LYS A 90 12.97 -5.85 9.95
N LEU A 91 13.44 -5.53 11.15
CA LEU A 91 12.58 -5.38 12.32
C LEU A 91 11.63 -4.18 12.18
N ALA A 92 12.13 -3.04 11.72
CA ALA A 92 11.31 -1.84 11.48
C ALA A 92 10.18 -2.14 10.47
N LEU A 93 10.49 -2.88 9.40
CA LEU A 93 9.48 -3.32 8.44
C LEU A 93 8.47 -4.28 9.09
N GLN A 94 8.91 -5.24 9.90
CA GLN A 94 8.01 -6.16 10.62
C GLN A 94 7.08 -5.42 11.57
N ASN A 95 7.60 -4.45 12.32
CA ASN A 95 6.80 -3.61 13.22
C ASN A 95 5.75 -2.81 12.45
N TYR A 96 6.15 -2.16 11.34
CA TYR A 96 5.21 -1.45 10.48
C TYR A 96 4.09 -2.36 9.98
N MET A 97 4.43 -3.57 9.50
CA MET A 97 3.42 -4.53 9.03
C MET A 97 2.48 -4.97 10.16
N ALA A 98 2.99 -5.19 11.37
CA ALA A 98 2.17 -5.52 12.53
C ALA A 98 1.23 -4.36 12.91
N GLU A 99 1.71 -3.12 12.89
CA GLU A 99 0.87 -1.93 13.12
C GLU A 99 -0.24 -1.79 12.07
N GLN A 100 0.05 -2.08 10.80
CA GLN A 100 -0.98 -2.07 9.76
C GLN A 100 -2.03 -3.15 9.99
N GLN A 101 -1.63 -4.35 10.44
CA GLN A 101 -2.57 -5.42 10.78
C GLN A 101 -3.46 -5.04 11.96
N ILE A 102 -2.89 -4.43 13.01
CA ILE A 102 -3.66 -3.95 14.17
C ILE A 102 -4.67 -2.90 13.72
N ARG A 103 -4.22 -1.89 12.96
CA ARG A 103 -5.09 -0.85 12.41
C ARG A 103 -6.23 -1.44 11.58
N GLN A 104 -5.93 -2.44 10.75
CA GLN A 104 -6.93 -3.10 9.92
C GLN A 104 -7.97 -3.83 10.78
N MET A 105 -7.54 -4.57 11.81
CA MET A 105 -8.44 -5.22 12.77
C MET A 105 -9.31 -4.21 13.54
N GLU A 106 -8.74 -3.05 13.89
CA GLU A 106 -9.50 -1.98 14.56
C GLU A 106 -10.57 -1.38 13.66
N ILE A 107 -10.25 -1.14 12.38
CA ILE A 107 -11.21 -0.66 11.38
C ILE A 107 -12.32 -1.70 11.18
N GLU A 108 -11.97 -2.98 11.06
CA GLU A 108 -12.95 -4.06 10.93
C GLU A 108 -13.85 -4.14 12.16
N ARG A 109 -13.27 -4.09 13.36
CA ARG A 109 -14.04 -4.08 14.62
C ARG A 109 -15.00 -2.90 14.67
N GLN A 110 -14.55 -1.69 14.36
CA GLN A 110 -15.40 -0.50 14.30
C GLN A 110 -16.54 -0.67 13.30
N PHE A 111 -16.24 -1.18 12.10
CA PHE A 111 -17.25 -1.45 11.08
C PHE A 111 -18.31 -2.46 11.57
N TYR A 112 -17.91 -3.53 12.26
CA TYR A 112 -18.85 -4.52 12.82
C TYR A 112 -19.59 -4.04 14.08
N GLU A 113 -19.02 -3.12 14.86
CA GLU A 113 -19.69 -2.48 16.00
C GLU A 113 -20.77 -1.48 15.52
N ASP A 114 -20.47 -0.68 14.49
CA ASP A 114 -21.41 0.31 13.91
C ASP A 114 -22.46 -0.34 12.99
N TYR A 115 -22.08 -1.41 12.30
CA TYR A 115 -22.95 -2.20 11.42
C TYR A 115 -22.85 -3.69 11.81
N PRO A 116 -23.51 -4.10 12.92
CA PRO A 116 -23.58 -5.51 13.27
C PRO A 116 -24.17 -6.27 12.09
N PRO A 117 -23.57 -7.40 11.68
CA PRO A 117 -24.05 -8.15 10.53
C PRO A 117 -25.48 -8.58 10.85
N TYR A 118 -26.43 -7.94 10.18
CA TYR A 118 -27.83 -8.21 10.34
C TYR A 118 -28.03 -9.70 10.04
N ASP A 119 -28.63 -10.39 11.01
CA ASP A 119 -29.27 -11.70 10.86
C ASP A 119 -28.46 -12.98 11.16
N LEU A 120 -27.78 -13.02 12.30
CA LEU A 120 -27.81 -14.23 13.13
C LEU A 120 -28.77 -14.00 14.29
N GLY A 121 -30.07 -14.16 14.02
CA GLY A 121 -31.13 -14.15 15.03
C GLY A 121 -30.76 -14.98 16.28
N PRO A 122 -31.35 -14.67 17.44
CA PRO A 122 -30.87 -15.13 18.74
C PRO A 122 -30.77 -16.66 18.80
N ARG A 123 -29.54 -17.19 18.75
CA ARG A 123 -29.25 -18.62 18.97
C ARG A 123 -29.56 -19.08 20.41
N TRP A 124 -29.95 -18.16 21.29
CA TRP A 124 -30.32 -18.41 22.69
C TRP A 124 -31.83 -18.56 22.94
N ARG A 125 -32.67 -18.69 21.90
CA ARG A 125 -34.11 -19.03 22.04
C ARG A 125 -34.50 -20.37 21.40
N ARG A 126 -33.63 -21.39 21.47
CA ARG A 126 -34.03 -22.79 21.22
C ARG A 126 -33.47 -23.71 22.29
N GLY A 127 -34.21 -23.84 23.39
CA GLY A 127 -33.97 -24.81 24.45
C GLY A 127 -34.73 -24.42 25.70
N HIS A 128 -35.58 -25.33 26.20
CA HIS A 128 -36.39 -25.25 27.43
C HIS A 128 -37.81 -24.72 27.32
N TRP A 129 -38.66 -25.41 26.55
CA TRP A 129 -40.06 -25.61 26.94
C TRP A 129 -40.50 -27.04 26.58
N TYR A 130 -40.40 -27.95 27.54
CA TYR A 130 -41.21 -29.18 27.63
C TYR A 130 -41.56 -29.37 29.11
N TRP A 131 -42.76 -28.93 29.47
CA TRP A 131 -43.66 -29.64 30.39
C TRP A 131 -44.73 -30.30 29.50
#